data_AF-A0A7V0VXY3-F1
#
_entry.id   AF-A0A7V0VXY3-F1
#
_cell.length_a   1.000
_cell.length_b   1.000
_cell.length_c   1.000
_cell.angle_alpha   90.00
_cell.angle_beta   90.00
_cell.angle_gamma   90.00
#
_symmetry.space_group_name_H-M   'P 1'
#
loop_
_entity.id
_entity.type
_entity.pdbx_description
1 polymer ?
#
loop_
_entity_poly.entity_id
_entity_poly.type
_entity_poly.pdbx_seq_one_letter_code
_entity_poly.pdbx_strand_id
1 'polypeptide(L)'
;MIEGISQIGQLLLEGDDSSYIDLLIQPISLDKKEQYLIGIDFNTVSKLIDFKILKEIPRKTDDPEKEDAKQTDDEASKMSLWVGNASSNNPQLRLTSNQIAYLLSQSIPLLRDELPEDSKLRSQLDEIVKAFFFDLGEVFGDQKKFRYVLDITYP
;
A
#
# COMPACT_ATOMS: atom_id res chain seq x y z
N MET A 1 -10.74 1.18 23.31
CA MET A 1 -9.36 0.68 23.08
C MET A 1 -9.15 -0.71 23.67
N ILE A 2 -9.49 -0.94 24.95
CA ILE A 2 -9.46 -2.28 25.57
C ILE A 2 -10.48 -3.25 24.96
N GLU A 3 -11.70 -2.80 24.64
CA GLU A 3 -12.71 -3.65 23.98
C GLU A 3 -12.27 -4.14 22.59
N GLY A 4 -11.62 -3.29 21.80
CA GLY A 4 -11.09 -3.69 20.49
C GLY A 4 -9.97 -4.73 20.59
N ILE A 5 -9.09 -4.62 21.60
CA ILE A 5 -8.06 -5.62 21.88
C ILE A 5 -8.70 -6.94 22.36
N SER A 6 -9.76 -6.87 23.17
CA SER A 6 -10.49 -8.04 23.65
C SER A 6 -11.23 -8.76 22.53
N GLN A 7 -11.84 -8.03 21.60
CA GLN A 7 -12.53 -8.58 20.42
C GLN A 7 -11.54 -9.24 19.45
N ILE A 8 -10.38 -8.63 19.20
CA ILE A 8 -9.30 -9.24 18.42
C ILE A 8 -8.81 -10.53 19.10
N GLY A 9 -8.61 -10.51 20.42
CA GLY A 9 -8.20 -11.69 21.19
C GLY A 9 -9.25 -12.82 21.19
N GLN A 10 -10.53 -12.49 21.16
CA GLN A 10 -11.63 -13.45 21.17
C GLN A 10 -11.84 -14.07 19.78
N LEU A 11 -11.78 -13.25 18.73
CA LEU A 11 -11.75 -13.72 17.37
C LEU A 11 -10.54 -14.68 17.18
N LEU A 12 -9.34 -14.35 17.74
CA LEU A 12 -8.09 -15.16 17.68
C LEU A 12 -8.28 -16.60 18.18
N LEU A 13 -9.26 -16.79 19.04
CA LEU A 13 -9.60 -18.10 19.61
C LEU A 13 -10.69 -18.82 18.81
N GLU A 14 -11.48 -18.11 18.01
CA GLU A 14 -12.63 -18.64 17.25
C GLU A 14 -12.27 -19.04 15.80
N GLY A 15 -11.09 -18.65 15.30
CA GLY A 15 -10.54 -19.14 14.02
C GLY A 15 -11.20 -18.60 12.76
N ASP A 16 -12.01 -17.53 12.87
CA ASP A 16 -12.65 -16.87 11.72
C ASP A 16 -11.82 -15.68 11.22
N ASP A 17 -10.76 -15.99 10.46
CA ASP A 17 -9.75 -15.04 9.94
C ASP A 17 -10.33 -13.88 9.12
N SER A 18 -11.55 -14.02 8.59
CA SER A 18 -12.20 -12.99 7.77
C SER A 18 -12.61 -11.76 8.58
N SER A 19 -13.08 -11.97 9.82
CA SER A 19 -13.57 -10.92 10.73
C SER A 19 -12.51 -9.91 11.17
N TYR A 20 -11.24 -10.32 11.21
CA TYR A 20 -10.15 -9.46 11.70
C TYR A 20 -9.60 -8.53 10.66
N ILE A 21 -9.58 -9.00 9.42
CA ILE A 21 -9.13 -8.18 8.29
C ILE A 21 -10.03 -6.94 8.23
N ASP A 22 -11.34 -7.13 8.43
CA ASP A 22 -12.33 -6.04 8.53
C ASP A 22 -12.06 -5.08 9.70
N LEU A 23 -11.49 -5.55 10.83
CA LEU A 23 -11.10 -4.68 11.95
C LEU A 23 -9.85 -3.83 11.67
N LEU A 24 -8.98 -4.27 10.77
CA LEU A 24 -7.78 -3.55 10.38
C LEU A 24 -8.04 -2.55 9.26
N ILE A 25 -9.11 -2.76 8.47
CA ILE A 25 -9.50 -1.86 7.40
C ILE A 25 -9.98 -0.53 7.99
N GLN A 26 -9.26 0.53 7.63
CA GLN A 26 -9.65 1.90 7.88
C GLN A 26 -10.58 2.40 6.77
N PRO A 27 -11.47 3.35 7.06
CA PRO A 27 -12.23 4.03 6.02
C PRO A 27 -11.33 4.95 5.18
N ILE A 28 -11.51 4.94 3.86
CA ILE A 28 -10.95 5.93 2.95
C ILE A 28 -11.84 7.17 3.00
N SER A 29 -11.25 8.29 3.41
CA SER A 29 -11.97 9.55 3.59
C SER A 29 -12.06 10.32 2.27
N LEU A 30 -13.25 10.82 1.92
CA LEU A 30 -13.56 11.53 0.67
C LEU A 30 -13.38 13.06 0.76
N ASP A 31 -12.96 13.55 1.93
CA ASP A 31 -12.64 14.96 2.23
C ASP A 31 -11.31 15.42 1.60
N LYS A 32 -10.43 14.47 1.26
CA LYS A 32 -9.13 14.72 0.64
C LYS A 32 -9.25 14.93 -0.88
N LYS A 33 -8.11 15.23 -1.51
CA LYS A 33 -7.96 15.23 -2.98
C LYS A 33 -8.47 13.91 -3.59
N GLU A 34 -8.74 13.94 -4.89
CA GLU A 34 -9.04 12.73 -5.65
C GLU A 34 -8.02 11.63 -5.36
N GLN A 35 -8.54 10.43 -5.13
CA GLN A 35 -7.77 9.25 -4.78
C GLN A 35 -7.97 8.19 -5.85
N TYR A 36 -6.95 7.35 -6.04
CA TYR A 36 -6.95 6.33 -7.08
C TYR A 36 -6.45 5.02 -6.48
N LEU A 37 -7.17 3.94 -6.75
CA LEU A 37 -6.67 2.59 -6.55
C LEU A 37 -6.00 2.13 -7.85
N ILE A 38 -4.69 1.88 -7.78
CA ILE A 38 -3.87 1.52 -8.95
C ILE A 38 -3.37 0.09 -8.76
N GLY A 39 -3.63 -0.75 -9.77
CA GLY A 39 -3.00 -2.05 -9.92
C GLY A 39 -1.74 -1.93 -10.75
N ILE A 40 -0.64 -2.53 -10.28
CA ILE A 40 0.63 -2.60 -11.00
C ILE A 40 0.88 -4.07 -11.31
N ASP A 41 0.99 -4.40 -12.59
CA ASP A 41 1.26 -5.74 -13.07
C ASP A 41 2.71 -5.82 -13.58
N PHE A 42 3.50 -6.72 -12.99
CA PHE A 42 4.89 -6.93 -13.34
C PHE A 42 5.03 -8.26 -14.09
N ASN A 43 5.21 -8.20 -15.41
CA ASN A 43 5.50 -9.39 -16.20
C ASN A 43 7.01 -9.64 -16.23
N THR A 44 7.51 -10.47 -15.32
CA THR A 44 8.94 -10.80 -15.19
C THR A 44 9.51 -11.55 -16.39
N VAL A 45 8.67 -12.18 -17.23
CA VAL A 45 9.10 -12.92 -18.43
C VAL A 45 9.33 -11.98 -19.61
N SER A 46 8.35 -11.13 -19.92
CA SER A 46 8.46 -10.16 -21.02
C SER A 46 9.16 -8.86 -20.62
N LYS A 47 9.43 -8.68 -19.31
CA LYS A 47 9.93 -7.43 -18.73
C LYS A 47 9.07 -6.22 -19.12
N LEU A 48 7.77 -6.33 -18.87
CA LEU A 48 6.82 -5.22 -19.06
C LEU A 48 6.14 -4.89 -17.74
N ILE A 49 5.85 -3.61 -17.54
CA ILE A 49 5.08 -3.11 -16.40
C ILE A 49 3.80 -2.48 -16.93
N ASP A 50 2.65 -2.93 -16.44
CA ASP A 50 1.36 -2.34 -16.78
C ASP A 50 0.73 -1.68 -15.55
N PHE A 51 0.09 -0.54 -15.76
CA PHE A 51 -0.57 0.25 -14.73
C PHE A 51 -2.05 0.37 -15.07
N LYS A 52 -2.90 -0.11 -14.17
CA LYS A 52 -4.36 -0.05 -14.34
C LYS A 52 -4.99 0.72 -13.20
N ILE A 53 -5.81 1.71 -13.53
CA ILE A 53 -6.71 2.31 -12.55
C ILE A 53 -7.80 1.27 -12.28
N LEU A 54 -7.82 0.75 -11.06
CA LEU A 54 -8.82 -0.22 -10.62
C LEU A 54 -10.10 0.48 -10.15
N LYS A 55 -9.96 1.65 -9.50
CA LYS A 55 -11.08 2.47 -9.04
C LYS A 55 -10.64 3.93 -8.91
N GLU A 56 -11.44 4.84 -9.44
CA GLU A 56 -11.34 6.27 -9.16
C GLU A 56 -12.20 6.57 -7.93
N ILE A 57 -11.62 7.25 -6.95
CA ILE A 57 -12.28 7.63 -5.70
C ILE A 57 -12.39 9.16 -5.71
N PRO A 58 -13.51 9.70 -6.21
CA PRO A 58 -13.64 11.14 -6.43
C PRO A 58 -13.59 11.89 -5.11
N ARG A 59 -12.96 13.07 -5.12
CA ARG A 59 -13.14 14.04 -4.04
C ARG A 59 -14.59 14.51 -4.07
N LYS A 60 -15.23 14.61 -2.90
CA LYS A 60 -16.53 15.24 -2.86
C LYS A 60 -16.39 16.77 -2.97
N THR A 61 -17.04 17.36 -3.96
CA THR A 61 -17.18 18.80 -4.12
C THR A 61 -18.26 19.29 -3.16
N ASP A 62 -17.96 20.40 -2.49
CA ASP A 62 -18.75 21.12 -1.48
C ASP A 62 -20.28 21.01 -1.69
N ASP A 63 -20.91 20.07 -1.00
CA ASP A 63 -22.36 20.00 -0.87
C ASP A 63 -22.69 20.58 0.52
N PRO A 64 -23.07 21.87 0.61
CA PRO A 64 -23.10 22.63 1.86
C PRO A 64 -24.13 22.13 2.88
N GLU A 65 -25.02 21.21 2.50
CA GLU A 65 -26.03 20.66 3.42
C GLU A 65 -25.56 19.41 4.19
N LYS A 66 -24.32 18.93 3.99
CA LYS A 66 -23.78 17.71 4.63
C LYS A 66 -22.36 17.85 5.18
N GLU A 67 -21.97 19.03 5.67
CA GLU A 67 -20.62 19.29 6.20
C GLU A 67 -20.23 18.44 7.42
N ASP A 68 -21.19 17.89 8.17
CA ASP A 68 -20.90 17.20 9.44
C ASP A 68 -20.73 15.66 9.34
N ALA A 69 -20.99 15.05 8.18
CA ALA A 69 -20.82 13.61 8.00
C ALA A 69 -19.51 13.32 7.25
N LYS A 70 -18.49 12.81 7.95
CA LYS A 70 -17.31 12.21 7.32
C LYS A 70 -17.77 11.15 6.33
N GLN A 71 -17.65 11.43 5.03
CA GLN A 71 -18.04 10.49 3.99
C GLN A 71 -16.84 9.60 3.64
N THR A 72 -17.10 8.30 3.62
CA THR A 72 -16.08 7.26 3.42
C THR A 72 -16.46 6.38 2.25
N ASP A 73 -15.46 5.86 1.53
CA ASP A 73 -15.67 4.82 0.51
C ASP A 73 -15.29 3.46 1.07
N ASP A 74 -16.24 2.84 1.77
CA ASP A 74 -16.05 1.55 2.46
C ASP A 74 -15.80 0.40 1.47
N GLU A 75 -16.32 0.49 0.25
CA GLU A 75 -16.08 -0.49 -0.80
C GLU A 75 -14.61 -0.44 -1.26
N ALA A 76 -14.10 0.75 -1.57
CA ALA A 76 -12.70 0.92 -1.94
C ALA A 76 -11.77 0.48 -0.81
N SER A 77 -12.10 0.82 0.44
CA SER A 77 -11.37 0.39 1.63
C SER A 77 -11.25 -1.14 1.72
N LYS A 78 -12.36 -1.86 1.50
CA LYS A 78 -12.37 -3.33 1.55
C LYS A 78 -11.64 -3.96 0.37
N MET A 79 -11.84 -3.44 -0.84
CA MET A 79 -11.18 -3.95 -2.05
C MET A 79 -9.65 -3.86 -1.97
N SER A 80 -9.12 -2.83 -1.30
CA SER A 80 -7.67 -2.62 -1.18
C SER A 80 -7.08 -3.03 0.16
N LEU A 81 -7.87 -3.61 1.08
CA LEU A 81 -7.48 -3.84 2.48
C LEU A 81 -6.83 -2.58 3.10
N TRP A 82 -7.48 -1.42 2.94
CA TRP A 82 -6.89 -0.13 3.27
C TRP A 82 -6.63 -0.01 4.78
N VAL A 83 -5.37 0.08 5.19
CA VAL A 83 -4.99 0.26 6.60
C VAL A 83 -4.52 1.68 6.93
N GLY A 84 -4.73 2.64 6.02
CA GLY A 84 -4.19 4.02 6.11
C GLY A 84 -2.76 4.16 5.58
N ASN A 85 -2.24 5.38 5.52
CA ASN A 85 -0.85 5.67 5.14
C ASN A 85 0.12 5.50 6.32
N ALA A 86 1.40 5.25 6.03
CA ALA A 86 2.43 5.29 7.07
C ALA A 86 2.53 6.72 7.64
N SER A 87 2.65 6.84 8.96
CA SER A 87 2.77 8.13 9.64
C SER A 87 4.23 8.62 9.61
N SER A 88 4.45 9.90 9.32
CA SER A 88 5.74 10.59 9.49
C SER A 88 6.92 9.96 8.70
N ASN A 89 8.16 10.13 9.19
CA ASN A 89 9.42 9.62 8.65
C ASN A 89 9.61 8.09 8.77
N ASN A 90 8.55 7.33 9.08
CA ASN A 90 8.67 5.88 9.20
C ASN A 90 8.93 5.23 7.82
N PRO A 91 9.55 4.04 7.80
CA PRO A 91 9.71 3.25 6.57
C PRO A 91 8.37 3.10 5.83
N GLN A 92 8.36 3.40 4.53
CA GLN A 92 7.15 3.40 3.70
C GLN A 92 6.78 1.97 3.26
N LEU A 93 6.55 1.09 4.24
CA LEU A 93 6.18 -0.31 4.03
C LEU A 93 4.76 -0.49 3.52
N ARG A 94 3.93 0.55 3.69
CA ARG A 94 2.57 0.53 3.17
C ARG A 94 2.62 0.88 1.69
N LEU A 95 1.92 0.09 0.86
CA LEU A 95 1.70 0.36 -0.56
C LEU A 95 0.68 1.51 -0.78
N THR A 96 0.53 2.37 0.22
CA THR A 96 -0.43 3.46 0.28
C THR A 96 0.34 4.74 0.54
N SER A 97 0.21 5.70 -0.38
CA SER A 97 0.99 6.94 -0.30
C SER A 97 0.30 8.12 -0.97
N ASN A 98 0.60 9.31 -0.47
CA ASN A 98 0.31 10.57 -1.15
C ASN A 98 1.50 11.06 -1.99
N GLN A 99 2.60 10.30 -2.03
CA GLN A 99 3.82 10.62 -2.76
C GLN A 99 4.18 9.45 -3.67
N ILE A 100 3.97 9.62 -4.99
CA ILE A 100 4.19 8.56 -5.98
C ILE A 100 5.64 8.04 -5.96
N ALA A 101 6.61 8.90 -5.67
CA ALA A 101 8.01 8.53 -5.55
C ALA A 101 8.24 7.38 -4.56
N TYR A 102 7.47 7.32 -3.47
CA TYR A 102 7.61 6.22 -2.50
C TYR A 102 7.15 4.88 -3.07
N LEU A 103 6.07 4.86 -3.87
CA LEU A 103 5.61 3.64 -4.54
C LEU A 103 6.63 3.17 -5.59
N LEU A 104 7.26 4.11 -6.30
CA LEU A 104 8.21 3.83 -7.38
C LEU A 104 9.63 3.53 -6.90
N SER A 105 10.00 3.79 -5.65
CA SER A 105 11.39 3.63 -5.19
C SER A 105 11.52 2.88 -3.86
N GLN A 106 10.56 3.01 -2.95
CA GLN A 106 10.70 2.59 -1.56
C GLN A 106 9.85 1.38 -1.22
N SER A 107 8.56 1.43 -1.52
CA SER A 107 7.61 0.52 -0.89
C SER A 107 7.84 -0.94 -1.25
N ILE A 108 8.11 -1.24 -2.53
CA ILE A 108 8.37 -2.62 -2.98
C ILE A 108 9.72 -3.15 -2.43
N PRO A 109 10.87 -2.45 -2.59
CA PRO A 109 12.14 -2.92 -2.04
C PRO A 109 12.15 -3.03 -0.51
N LEU A 110 11.50 -2.10 0.20
CA LEU A 110 11.41 -2.16 1.66
C LEU A 110 10.51 -3.31 2.12
N LEU A 111 9.36 -3.53 1.46
CA LEU A 111 8.47 -4.64 1.78
C LEU A 111 9.19 -5.99 1.61
N ARG A 112 9.98 -6.14 0.54
CA ARG A 112 10.83 -7.31 0.30
C ARG A 112 11.80 -7.55 1.46
N ASP A 113 12.47 -6.51 1.94
CA ASP A 113 13.51 -6.60 2.99
C ASP A 113 12.94 -6.95 4.37
N GLU A 114 11.71 -6.53 4.67
CA GLU A 114 11.04 -6.83 5.94
C GLU A 114 10.37 -8.22 5.98
N LEU A 115 10.16 -8.85 4.82
CA LEU A 115 9.51 -10.16 4.76
C LEU A 115 10.47 -11.30 5.16
N PRO A 116 9.95 -12.38 5.80
CA PRO A 116 10.74 -13.58 6.11
C PRO A 116 11.45 -14.16 4.88
N GLU A 117 12.65 -14.69 5.07
CA GLU A 117 13.51 -15.18 3.96
C GLU A 117 12.85 -16.30 3.15
N ASP A 118 12.08 -17.14 3.82
CA ASP A 118 11.35 -18.28 3.28
C ASP A 118 9.98 -17.90 2.69
N SER A 119 9.60 -16.62 2.74
CA SER A 119 8.34 -16.15 2.19
C SER A 119 8.32 -16.22 0.67
N LYS A 120 7.28 -16.87 0.12
CA LYS A 120 6.99 -16.87 -1.31
C LYS A 120 6.86 -15.44 -1.86
N LEU A 121 6.19 -14.56 -1.11
CA LEU A 121 6.02 -13.17 -1.53
C LEU A 121 7.35 -12.44 -1.61
N ARG A 122 8.26 -12.65 -0.64
CA ARG A 122 9.61 -12.09 -0.72
C ARG A 122 10.33 -12.54 -1.99
N SER A 123 10.27 -13.83 -2.30
CA SER A 123 10.89 -14.38 -3.52
C SER A 123 10.34 -13.74 -4.79
N GLN A 124 9.03 -13.50 -4.86
CA GLN A 124 8.40 -12.80 -5.99
C GLN A 124 8.81 -11.33 -6.07
N LEU A 125 8.86 -10.63 -4.93
CA LEU A 125 9.32 -9.24 -4.88
C LEU A 125 10.82 -9.13 -5.23
N ASP A 126 11.63 -10.12 -4.86
CA ASP A 126 13.04 -10.23 -5.26
C ASP A 126 13.19 -10.27 -6.78
N GLU A 127 12.38 -11.07 -7.47
CA GLU A 127 12.36 -11.13 -8.93
C GLU A 127 11.94 -9.79 -9.55
N ILE A 128 10.91 -9.15 -9.00
CA ILE A 128 10.45 -7.84 -9.44
C ILE A 128 11.56 -6.79 -9.26
N VAL A 129 12.19 -6.72 -8.10
CA VAL A 129 13.25 -5.74 -7.84
C VAL A 129 14.45 -5.98 -8.76
N LYS A 130 14.84 -7.24 -8.99
CA LYS A 130 15.95 -7.55 -9.92
C LYS A 130 15.63 -7.21 -11.37
N ALA A 131 14.38 -7.35 -11.79
CA ALA A 131 13.98 -7.14 -13.18
C ALA A 131 13.66 -5.67 -13.51
N PHE A 132 13.07 -4.93 -12.56
CA PHE A 132 12.43 -3.64 -12.81
C PHE A 132 12.97 -2.49 -11.98
N PHE A 133 13.93 -2.71 -11.08
CA PHE A 133 14.52 -1.62 -10.29
C PHE A 133 16.01 -1.52 -10.57
N PHE A 134 16.48 -0.29 -10.76
CA PHE A 134 17.89 0.02 -10.84
C PHE A 134 18.45 0.21 -9.43
N ASP A 135 19.55 -0.49 -9.12
CA ASP A 135 20.28 -0.33 -7.87
C ASP A 135 21.34 0.77 -8.02
N LEU A 136 21.15 1.88 -7.31
CA LEU A 136 22.08 3.02 -7.28
C LEU A 136 23.36 2.74 -6.46
N GLY A 137 23.47 1.57 -5.84
CA GLY A 137 24.65 1.14 -5.08
C GLY A 137 24.58 1.48 -3.60
N GLU A 138 25.74 1.55 -2.94
CA GLU A 138 25.81 1.88 -1.51
C GLU A 138 25.40 3.33 -1.26
N VAL A 139 24.32 3.50 -0.50
CA VAL A 139 23.82 4.80 -0.06
C VAL A 139 23.89 4.88 1.46
N PHE A 140 24.29 6.03 2.01
CA PHE A 140 24.50 6.22 3.45
C PHE A 140 23.32 6.94 4.13
N GLY A 141 23.09 6.62 5.40
CA GLY A 141 22.07 7.26 6.24
C GLY A 141 20.66 7.14 5.67
N ASP A 142 19.88 8.22 5.79
CA ASP A 142 18.47 8.28 5.38
C ASP A 142 18.25 8.10 3.88
N GLN A 143 19.30 8.15 3.05
CA GLN A 143 19.20 7.95 1.61
C GLN A 143 19.15 6.48 1.20
N LYS A 144 19.40 5.54 2.12
CA LYS A 144 19.24 4.09 1.87
C LYS A 144 17.87 3.73 1.30
N LYS A 145 16.83 4.45 1.72
CA LYS A 145 15.46 4.25 1.23
C LYS A 145 15.30 4.55 -0.28
N PHE A 146 16.21 5.31 -0.88
CA PHE A 146 16.19 5.61 -2.32
C PHE A 146 17.23 4.81 -3.12
N ARG A 147 17.82 3.77 -2.54
CA ARG A 147 18.81 2.92 -3.24
C ARG A 147 18.26 2.34 -4.54
N TYR A 148 17.01 1.90 -4.52
CA TYR A 148 16.34 1.31 -5.67
C TYR A 148 15.39 2.33 -6.29
N VAL A 149 15.37 2.41 -7.61
CA VAL A 149 14.44 3.26 -8.36
C VAL A 149 13.86 2.42 -9.50
N LEU A 150 12.55 2.52 -9.72
CA LEU A 150 11.90 1.84 -10.84
C LEU A 150 12.54 2.26 -12.17
N ASP A 151 12.96 1.26 -12.93
CA ASP A 151 13.52 1.43 -14.27
C ASP A 151 12.38 1.56 -15.29
N ILE A 152 12.16 2.79 -15.76
CA ILE A 152 11.12 3.13 -16.75
C ILE A 152 11.54 2.83 -18.19
N THR A 153 12.71 2.22 -18.41
CA THR A 153 13.19 1.84 -19.74
C THR A 153 12.47 0.58 -20.28
N TYR A 154 11.60 -0.02 -19.46
CA TYR A 154 10.77 -1.19 -19.79
C TYR A 154 9.26 -0.86 -19.91
N PRO A 155 8.83 0.06 -20.81
CA PRO A 155 7.41 0.28 -21.10
C PRO A 155 6.80 -0.84 -21.93
#